data_AF-A0A1M5NE08-F1
#
_entry.id   AF-A0A1M5NE08-F1
#
_cell.length_a   1.000
_cell.length_b   1.000
_cell.length_c   1.000
_cell.angle_alpha   90.00
_cell.angle_beta   90.00
_cell.angle_gamma   90.00
#
_symmetry.space_group_name_H-M   'P 1'
#
loop_
_entity.id
_entity.type
_entity.pdbx_description
1 polymer ?
#
loop_
_entity_poly.entity_id
_entity_poly.type
_entity_poly.pdbx_seq_one_letter_code
_entity_poly.pdbx_strand_id
1 'polypeptide(L)'
;MSRVITPAEYNMMKEINISLVKVPQVTIGFWVIKILATTMGETGGDAVTMSMSLGYALGTVIFMSIFIAAVMMQTKALKFSPFIYWFAIIASTTVGTTLADFADRSLGVGYLGGAALLATLLIITLIIWYRTLGNIEVASVDNPKAESFYWLTIMFSQTLGTALGDWTADSAGLGYIGASYIFSLGLCAVLALYLFSQISRTLLFWVAFVLTRPLGAVVGDFLDKPVAQGGLELSRYSATAVLLFVIVILVMFLPQRPAKKLH
;
A
#
# COMPACT_ATOMS: atom_id res chain seq x y z
N MET A 1 5.12 -13.97 -43.74
CA MET A 1 4.64 -15.24 -43.17
C MET A 1 4.59 -15.10 -41.66
N SER A 2 3.41 -15.03 -41.05
CA SER A 2 3.27 -15.11 -39.59
C SER A 2 3.52 -16.56 -39.17
N ARG A 3 4.55 -16.79 -38.34
CA ARG A 3 4.83 -18.11 -37.78
C ARG A 3 3.66 -18.51 -36.87
N VAL A 4 3.03 -19.66 -37.15
CA VAL A 4 1.97 -20.22 -36.29
C VAL A 4 2.63 -20.77 -35.04
N ILE A 5 2.29 -20.22 -33.87
CA ILE A 5 2.80 -20.66 -32.56
C ILE A 5 2.08 -21.95 -32.17
N THR A 6 2.81 -22.97 -31.77
CA THR A 6 2.23 -24.23 -31.31
C THR A 6 1.61 -24.09 -29.92
N PRO A 7 0.63 -24.93 -29.54
CA PRO A 7 0.07 -24.93 -28.17
C PRO A 7 1.14 -25.10 -27.08
N ALA A 8 2.19 -25.88 -27.35
CA ALA A 8 3.30 -26.09 -26.42
C ALA A 8 4.17 -24.83 -26.25
N GLU A 9 4.54 -24.16 -27.35
CA GLU A 9 5.27 -22.88 -27.30
C GLU A 9 4.43 -21.80 -26.60
N TYR A 10 3.12 -21.74 -26.87
CA TYR A 10 2.20 -20.82 -26.21
C TYR A 10 2.17 -21.04 -24.68
N ASN A 11 2.02 -22.30 -24.24
CA ASN A 11 2.02 -22.65 -22.82
C ASN A 11 3.36 -22.33 -22.16
N MET A 12 4.49 -22.62 -22.81
CA MET A 12 5.82 -22.30 -22.32
C MET A 12 6.01 -20.79 -22.14
N MET A 13 5.61 -19.98 -23.14
CA MET A 13 5.69 -18.52 -23.04
C MET A 13 4.78 -17.96 -21.93
N LYS A 14 3.62 -18.58 -21.72
CA LYS A 14 2.71 -18.22 -20.62
C LYS A 14 3.31 -18.53 -19.25
N GLU A 15 3.93 -19.70 -19.08
CA GLU A 15 4.61 -20.05 -17.83
C GLU A 15 5.81 -19.15 -17.54
N ILE A 16 6.61 -18.82 -18.57
CA ILE A 16 7.72 -17.86 -18.44
C ILE A 16 7.18 -16.51 -17.97
N ASN A 17 6.13 -15.97 -18.61
CA ASN A 17 5.55 -14.69 -18.20
C ASN A 17 5.00 -14.72 -16.76
N ILE A 18 4.34 -15.80 -16.32
CA ILE A 18 3.88 -15.93 -14.93
C ILE A 18 5.06 -16.02 -13.96
N SER A 19 6.16 -16.67 -14.35
CA SER A 19 7.36 -16.79 -13.51
C SER A 19 8.08 -15.45 -13.27
N LEU A 20 7.90 -14.48 -14.19
CA LEU A 20 8.49 -13.16 -14.11
C LEU A 20 7.69 -12.19 -13.23
N VAL A 21 6.40 -12.45 -13.00
CA VAL A 21 5.56 -11.60 -12.13
C VAL A 21 5.97 -11.79 -10.68
N LYS A 22 6.33 -10.70 -10.00
CA LYS A 22 6.81 -10.71 -8.60
C LYS A 22 5.83 -10.10 -7.61
N VAL A 23 4.58 -9.92 -8.00
CA VAL A 23 3.52 -9.39 -7.13
C VAL A 23 2.48 -10.48 -6.87
N PRO A 24 1.85 -10.51 -5.68
CA PRO A 24 0.91 -11.56 -5.32
C PRO A 24 -0.39 -11.45 -6.11
N GLN A 25 -1.06 -12.58 -6.28
CA GLN A 25 -2.44 -12.64 -6.71
C GLN A 25 -3.33 -11.91 -5.70
N VAL A 26 -4.23 -11.07 -6.22
CA VAL A 26 -5.20 -10.30 -5.42
C VAL A 26 -6.32 -11.24 -4.95
N THR A 27 -6.18 -11.72 -3.71
CA THR A 27 -7.16 -12.59 -3.01
C THR A 27 -7.76 -11.87 -1.80
N ILE A 28 -8.72 -12.48 -1.11
CA ILE A 28 -9.19 -11.97 0.19
C ILE A 28 -8.02 -11.91 1.19
N GLY A 29 -7.16 -12.94 1.21
CA GLY A 29 -5.97 -12.97 2.08
C GLY A 29 -5.01 -11.80 1.80
N PHE A 30 -4.84 -11.42 0.54
CA PHE A 30 -4.08 -10.22 0.17
C PHE A 30 -4.65 -8.96 0.82
N TRP A 31 -5.97 -8.74 0.73
CA TRP A 31 -6.59 -7.54 1.31
C TRP A 31 -6.54 -7.52 2.84
N VAL A 32 -6.71 -8.68 3.49
CA VAL A 32 -6.59 -8.79 4.95
C VAL A 32 -5.17 -8.44 5.41
N ILE A 33 -4.14 -9.07 4.84
CA ILE A 33 -2.74 -8.76 5.20
C ILE A 33 -2.43 -7.31 4.90
N LYS A 34 -2.94 -6.76 3.79
CA LYS A 34 -2.72 -5.37 3.42
C LYS A 34 -3.29 -4.40 4.46
N ILE A 35 -4.54 -4.58 4.89
CA ILE A 35 -5.17 -3.73 5.90
C ILE A 35 -4.36 -3.79 7.21
N LEU A 36 -3.93 -4.99 7.62
CA LEU A 36 -3.07 -5.13 8.79
C LEU A 36 -1.73 -4.41 8.62
N ALA A 37 -1.11 -4.50 7.44
CA ALA A 37 0.16 -3.85 7.13
C ALA A 37 0.05 -2.32 7.05
N THR A 38 -1.09 -1.78 6.60
CA THR A 38 -1.33 -0.33 6.63
C THR A 38 -1.55 0.16 8.06
N THR A 39 -2.32 -0.54 8.88
CA THR A 39 -2.46 -0.20 10.32
C THR A 39 -1.13 -0.35 11.08
N MET A 40 -0.36 -1.40 10.79
CA MET A 40 0.95 -1.62 11.39
C MET A 40 1.92 -0.49 11.02
N GLY A 41 1.93 -0.07 9.75
CA GLY A 41 2.79 1.02 9.27
C GLY A 41 2.55 2.34 10.02
N GLU A 42 1.30 2.63 10.38
CA GLU A 42 0.94 3.81 11.17
C GLU A 42 1.55 3.74 12.58
N THR A 43 1.14 2.73 13.36
CA THR A 43 1.62 2.56 14.73
C THR A 43 3.14 2.39 14.79
N GLY A 44 3.75 1.75 13.79
CA GLY A 44 5.19 1.53 13.70
C GLY A 44 5.96 2.79 13.33
N GLY A 45 5.40 3.63 12.45
CA GLY A 45 5.92 4.94 12.13
C GLY A 45 5.95 5.81 13.38
N ASP A 46 4.82 5.89 14.08
CA ASP A 46 4.66 6.67 15.31
C ASP A 46 5.45 6.13 16.50
N ALA A 47 5.67 4.82 16.58
CA ALA A 47 6.56 4.24 17.58
C ALA A 47 7.97 4.85 17.46
N VAL A 48 8.49 4.96 16.24
CA VAL A 48 9.84 5.49 15.97
C VAL A 48 9.88 7.01 16.03
N THR A 49 8.91 7.70 15.43
CA THR A 49 8.94 9.16 15.34
C THR A 49 8.52 9.83 16.65
N MET A 50 7.47 9.32 17.31
CA MET A 50 6.91 9.91 18.52
C MET A 50 7.45 9.25 19.79
N SER A 51 7.36 7.92 19.90
CA SER A 51 7.66 7.22 21.17
C SER A 51 9.16 7.07 21.44
N MET A 52 9.99 6.98 20.40
CA MET A 52 11.46 7.10 20.52
C MET A 52 11.93 8.56 20.41
N SER A 53 11.02 9.51 20.15
CA SER A 53 11.31 10.94 20.03
C SER A 53 12.37 11.29 18.97
N LEU A 54 12.50 10.48 17.91
CA LEU A 54 13.44 10.74 16.80
C LEU A 54 12.93 11.83 15.85
N GLY A 55 11.63 12.12 15.87
CA GLY A 55 10.98 13.07 14.98
C GLY A 55 10.78 12.56 13.55
N TYR A 56 9.88 13.22 12.81
CA TYR A 56 9.44 12.75 11.50
C TYR A 56 10.53 12.81 10.42
N ALA A 57 11.45 13.79 10.48
CA ALA A 57 12.53 13.93 9.50
C ALA A 57 13.49 12.72 9.54
N LEU A 58 14.03 12.41 10.73
CA LEU A 58 14.96 11.30 10.90
C LEU A 58 14.25 9.95 10.72
N GLY A 59 13.04 9.80 11.25
CA GLY A 59 12.22 8.60 11.03
C GLY A 59 11.98 8.33 9.54
N THR A 60 11.66 9.37 8.76
CA THR A 60 11.50 9.26 7.31
C THR A 60 12.77 8.83 6.62
N VAL A 61 13.93 9.37 6.96
CA VAL A 61 15.22 8.94 6.37
C VAL A 61 15.50 7.46 6.66
N ILE A 62 15.24 7.01 7.89
CA ILE A 62 15.43 5.61 8.29
C ILE A 62 14.51 4.70 7.47
N PHE A 63 13.20 4.96 7.48
CA PHE A 63 12.23 4.11 6.79
C PHE A 63 12.35 4.20 5.26
N MET A 64 12.73 5.35 4.70
CA MET A 64 13.05 5.48 3.28
C MET A 64 14.24 4.59 2.90
N SER A 65 15.29 4.57 3.72
CA SER A 65 16.44 3.71 3.48
C SER A 65 16.06 2.23 3.49
N ILE A 66 15.23 1.82 4.45
CA ILE A 66 14.68 0.45 4.54
C ILE A 66 13.81 0.13 3.33
N PHE A 67 12.93 1.05 2.92
CA PHE A 67 12.05 0.87 1.77
C PHE A 67 12.84 0.74 0.46
N ILE A 68 13.85 1.59 0.23
CA ILE A 68 14.73 1.50 -0.94
C ILE A 68 15.44 0.14 -0.94
N ALA A 69 16.00 -0.31 0.19
CA ALA A 69 16.62 -1.62 0.29
C ALA A 69 15.62 -2.75 0.00
N ALA A 70 14.38 -2.66 0.48
CA ALA A 70 13.33 -3.63 0.22
C ALA A 70 12.94 -3.70 -1.27
N VAL A 71 12.79 -2.55 -1.93
CA VAL A 71 12.53 -2.47 -3.38
C VAL A 71 13.70 -3.02 -4.18
N MET A 72 14.95 -2.75 -3.77
CA MET A 72 16.14 -3.34 -4.39
C MET A 72 16.18 -4.86 -4.24
N MET A 73 15.77 -5.40 -3.08
CA MET A 73 15.64 -6.85 -2.89
C MET A 73 14.55 -7.44 -3.80
N GLN A 74 13.41 -6.78 -3.91
CA GLN A 74 12.30 -7.22 -4.75
C GLN A 74 12.68 -7.24 -6.25
N THR A 75 13.30 -6.16 -6.73
CA THR A 75 13.74 -6.02 -8.13
C THR A 75 14.80 -7.05 -8.50
N LYS A 76 15.71 -7.36 -7.58
CA LYS A 76 16.75 -8.39 -7.77
C LYS A 76 16.24 -9.83 -7.60
N ALA A 77 15.08 -10.04 -6.98
CA ALA A 77 14.54 -11.38 -6.79
C ALA A 77 14.25 -12.04 -8.15
N LEU A 78 14.66 -13.31 -8.31
CA LEU A 78 14.47 -14.05 -9.56
C LEU A 78 13.05 -14.60 -9.72
N LYS A 79 12.31 -14.77 -8.62
CA LYS A 79 10.96 -15.30 -8.56
C LYS A 79 10.17 -14.58 -7.48
N PHE A 80 8.85 -14.64 -7.56
CA PHE A 80 7.97 -14.13 -6.50
C PHE A 80 8.31 -14.75 -5.14
N SER A 81 8.56 -13.88 -4.16
CA SER A 81 8.73 -14.24 -2.75
C SER A 81 7.71 -13.47 -1.92
N PRO A 82 6.76 -14.15 -1.26
CA PRO A 82 5.78 -13.49 -0.38
C PRO A 82 6.45 -12.65 0.70
N PHE A 83 7.53 -13.16 1.32
CA PHE A 83 8.23 -12.45 2.39
C PHE A 83 8.87 -11.15 1.92
N ILE A 84 9.56 -11.15 0.77
CA ILE A 84 10.20 -9.94 0.24
C ILE A 84 9.14 -8.90 -0.16
N TYR A 85 8.05 -9.36 -0.80
CA TYR A 85 6.94 -8.48 -1.17
C TYR A 85 6.29 -7.82 0.05
N TRP A 86 5.90 -8.60 1.05
CA TRP A 86 5.25 -8.06 2.25
C TRP A 86 6.19 -7.21 3.09
N PHE A 87 7.48 -7.53 3.13
CA PHE A 87 8.48 -6.67 3.74
C PHE A 87 8.54 -5.30 3.04
N ALA A 88 8.56 -5.27 1.72
CA ALA A 88 8.52 -4.02 0.95
C ALA A 88 7.21 -3.24 1.15
N ILE A 89 6.07 -3.93 1.26
CA ILE A 89 4.78 -3.29 1.60
C ILE A 89 4.81 -2.67 2.99
N ILE A 90 5.26 -3.39 4.03
CA ILE A 90 5.37 -2.87 5.40
C ILE A 90 6.33 -1.67 5.44
N ALA A 91 7.48 -1.77 4.78
CA ALA A 91 8.41 -0.66 4.67
C ALA A 91 7.77 0.55 3.98
N SER A 92 6.98 0.32 2.92
CA SER A 92 6.27 1.38 2.19
C SER A 92 5.19 2.07 3.03
N THR A 93 4.45 1.31 3.86
CA THR A 93 3.40 1.89 4.71
C THR A 93 4.01 2.74 5.81
N THR A 94 5.09 2.26 6.42
CA THR A 94 5.79 2.95 7.51
C THR A 94 6.47 4.24 7.02
N VAL A 95 7.18 4.20 5.88
CA VAL A 95 7.72 5.44 5.29
C VAL A 95 6.61 6.38 4.82
N GLY A 96 5.49 5.82 4.35
CA GLY A 96 4.31 6.59 3.96
C GLY A 96 3.74 7.41 5.13
N THR A 97 3.62 6.82 6.32
CA THR A 97 3.27 7.53 7.56
C THR A 97 4.24 8.67 7.84
N THR A 98 5.52 8.34 8.06
CA THR A 98 6.46 9.34 8.54
C THR A 98 6.70 10.46 7.53
N LEU A 99 6.65 10.17 6.24
CA LEU A 99 6.79 11.16 5.18
C LEU A 99 5.58 12.10 5.11
N ALA A 100 4.37 11.59 5.31
CA ALA A 100 3.16 12.41 5.34
C ALA A 100 3.21 13.35 6.55
N ASP A 101 3.48 12.82 7.74
CA ASP A 101 3.62 13.62 8.95
C ASP A 101 4.74 14.66 8.85
N PHE A 102 5.87 14.29 8.24
CA PHE A 102 6.95 15.23 8.01
C PHE A 102 6.50 16.39 7.13
N ALA A 103 5.84 16.10 6.00
CA ALA A 103 5.36 17.13 5.08
C ALA A 103 4.27 18.00 5.71
N ASP A 104 3.28 17.38 6.34
CA ASP A 104 2.08 18.07 6.79
C ASP A 104 2.31 18.81 8.12
N ARG A 105 3.00 18.16 9.07
CA ARG A 105 3.21 18.69 10.43
C ARG A 105 4.52 19.45 10.60
N SER A 106 5.60 19.01 9.94
CA SER A 106 6.93 19.64 10.13
C SER A 106 7.26 20.69 9.07
N LEU A 107 6.94 20.44 7.79
CA LEU A 107 7.14 21.42 6.72
C LEU A 107 5.99 22.43 6.58
N GLY A 108 4.86 22.18 7.27
CA GLY A 108 3.72 23.09 7.31
C GLY A 108 2.91 23.13 6.01
N VAL A 109 2.99 22.09 5.18
CA VAL A 109 2.16 21.96 3.97
C VAL A 109 0.67 21.80 4.34
N GLY A 110 0.41 21.20 5.50
CA GLY A 110 -0.93 20.89 6.00
C GLY A 110 -1.60 19.73 5.25
N TYR A 111 -2.43 18.96 5.95
CA TYR A 111 -2.96 17.70 5.43
C TYR A 111 -3.70 17.82 4.09
N LEU A 112 -4.50 18.88 3.89
CA LEU A 112 -5.23 19.08 2.62
C LEU A 112 -4.27 19.37 1.46
N GLY A 113 -3.22 20.18 1.71
CA GLY A 113 -2.20 20.50 0.72
C GLY A 113 -1.36 19.27 0.36
N GLY A 114 -0.93 18.52 1.38
CA GLY A 114 -0.19 17.26 1.22
C GLY A 114 -1.00 16.21 0.45
N ALA A 115 -2.26 15.99 0.86
CA ALA A 115 -3.14 15.06 0.19
C ALA A 115 -3.42 15.46 -1.28
N ALA A 116 -3.69 16.74 -1.56
CA ALA A 116 -3.94 17.19 -2.93
C ALA A 116 -2.71 17.03 -3.83
N LEU A 117 -1.51 17.37 -3.33
CA LEU A 117 -0.25 17.18 -4.03
C LEU A 117 0.01 15.70 -4.32
N LEU A 118 -0.12 14.84 -3.31
CA LEU A 118 0.15 13.40 -3.44
C LEU A 118 -0.88 12.71 -4.33
N ALA A 119 -2.15 13.11 -4.28
CA ALA A 119 -3.17 12.64 -5.21
C ALA A 119 -2.82 13.01 -6.66
N THR A 120 -2.34 14.23 -6.89
CA THR A 120 -1.90 14.70 -8.21
C THR A 120 -0.71 13.88 -8.71
N LEU A 121 0.32 13.69 -7.87
CA LEU A 121 1.50 12.88 -8.21
C LEU A 121 1.15 11.42 -8.49
N LEU A 122 0.23 10.85 -7.71
CA LEU A 122 -0.27 9.49 -7.91
C LEU A 122 -0.97 9.35 -9.27
N ILE A 123 -1.88 10.26 -9.60
CA ILE A 123 -2.60 10.26 -10.88
C ILE A 123 -1.62 10.41 -12.05
N ILE A 124 -0.68 11.37 -11.95
CA ILE A 124 0.37 11.56 -12.97
C ILE A 124 1.19 10.29 -13.15
N THR A 125 1.59 9.63 -12.06
CA THR A 125 2.37 8.39 -12.10
C THR A 125 1.62 7.27 -12.84
N LEU A 126 0.33 7.08 -12.53
CA LEU A 126 -0.52 6.10 -13.21
C LEU A 126 -0.70 6.41 -14.70
N ILE A 127 -0.88 7.69 -15.06
CA ILE A 127 -1.00 8.13 -16.47
C ILE A 127 0.30 7.87 -17.23
N ILE A 128 1.45 8.25 -16.64
CA ILE A 128 2.76 8.04 -17.26
C ILE A 128 3.02 6.54 -17.41
N TRP A 129 2.71 5.74 -16.39
CA TRP A 129 2.84 4.28 -16.47
C TRP A 129 1.99 3.73 -17.63
N TYR A 130 0.71 4.08 -17.70
CA TYR A 130 -0.18 3.64 -18.78
C TYR A 130 0.34 4.04 -20.15
N ARG A 131 0.79 5.29 -20.33
CA ARG A 131 1.36 5.76 -21.61
C ARG A 131 2.67 5.07 -21.99
N THR A 132 3.44 4.63 -20.99
CA THR A 132 4.76 4.05 -21.20
C THR A 132 4.71 2.55 -21.48
N LEU A 133 3.82 1.81 -20.80
CA LEU A 133 3.75 0.35 -20.86
C LEU A 133 2.41 -0.20 -21.40
N GLY A 134 1.47 0.68 -21.74
CA GLY A 134 0.19 0.33 -22.35
C GLY A 134 -0.87 -0.23 -21.39
N ASN A 135 -0.52 -0.46 -20.13
CA ASN A 135 -1.46 -0.87 -19.08
C ASN A 135 -0.86 -0.58 -17.69
N ILE A 136 -1.71 -0.64 -16.65
CA ILE A 136 -1.35 -0.44 -15.23
C ILE A 136 -1.80 -1.63 -14.38
N GLU A 137 -1.89 -2.80 -15.01
CA GLU A 137 -2.32 -4.02 -14.34
C GLU A 137 -1.24 -4.54 -13.40
N VAL A 138 -1.62 -4.93 -12.19
CA VAL A 138 -0.69 -5.54 -11.24
C VAL A 138 -0.04 -6.78 -11.83
N ALA A 139 -0.79 -7.58 -12.60
CA ALA A 139 -0.30 -8.78 -13.25
C ALA A 139 0.68 -8.52 -14.41
N SER A 140 0.91 -7.27 -14.81
CA SER A 140 1.91 -6.90 -15.83
C SER A 140 3.22 -6.39 -15.23
N VAL A 141 3.38 -6.44 -13.91
CA VAL A 141 4.61 -6.10 -13.21
C VAL A 141 5.60 -7.27 -13.33
N ASP A 142 6.18 -7.40 -14.52
CA ASP A 142 7.05 -8.51 -14.96
C ASP A 142 8.48 -8.08 -15.35
N ASN A 143 8.78 -6.78 -15.28
CA ASN A 143 10.08 -6.22 -15.66
C ASN A 143 10.46 -5.02 -14.77
N PRO A 144 11.77 -4.66 -14.66
CA PRO A 144 12.23 -3.61 -13.75
C PRO A 144 11.56 -2.25 -13.97
N LYS A 145 11.19 -1.90 -15.20
CA LYS A 145 10.53 -0.63 -15.51
C LYS A 145 9.09 -0.61 -14.96
N ALA A 146 8.36 -1.72 -15.11
CA ALA A 146 7.04 -1.88 -14.51
C ALA A 146 7.12 -1.90 -12.97
N GLU A 147 8.13 -2.57 -12.40
CA GLU A 147 8.38 -2.60 -10.96
C GLU A 147 8.61 -1.18 -10.39
N SER A 148 9.39 -0.34 -11.08
CA SER A 148 9.62 1.05 -10.64
C SER A 148 8.33 1.87 -10.60
N PHE A 149 7.47 1.78 -11.63
CA PHE A 149 6.18 2.46 -11.61
C PHE A 149 5.27 1.93 -10.51
N TYR A 150 5.26 0.61 -10.31
CA TYR A 150 4.48 -0.04 -9.26
C TYR A 150 4.87 0.45 -7.87
N TRP A 151 6.16 0.43 -7.54
CA TRP A 151 6.65 0.87 -6.23
C TRP A 151 6.51 2.37 -6.01
N LEU A 152 6.67 3.19 -7.05
CA LEU A 152 6.42 4.63 -6.98
C LEU A 152 4.92 4.92 -6.72
N THR A 153 4.04 4.22 -7.43
CA THR A 153 2.58 4.32 -7.24
C THR A 153 2.20 3.91 -5.82
N ILE A 154 2.77 2.82 -5.30
CA ILE A 154 2.58 2.40 -3.91
C ILE A 154 3.02 3.51 -2.97
N MET A 155 4.25 4.00 -3.10
CA MET A 155 4.79 5.03 -2.20
C MET A 155 3.86 6.26 -2.13
N PHE A 156 3.47 6.84 -3.27
CA PHE A 156 2.55 7.97 -3.28
C PHE A 156 1.18 7.62 -2.71
N SER A 157 0.67 6.42 -2.99
CA SER A 157 -0.58 5.95 -2.39
C SER A 157 -0.48 5.80 -0.88
N GLN A 158 0.65 5.35 -0.33
CA GLN A 158 0.83 5.18 1.11
C GLN A 158 0.88 6.53 1.81
N THR A 159 1.67 7.47 1.29
CA THR A 159 1.77 8.82 1.85
C THR A 159 0.46 9.58 1.72
N LEU A 160 -0.21 9.49 0.55
CA LEU A 160 -1.52 10.10 0.33
C LEU A 160 -2.53 9.61 1.35
N GLY A 161 -2.57 8.29 1.58
CA GLY A 161 -3.57 7.74 2.47
C GLY A 161 -3.36 8.14 3.93
N THR A 162 -2.14 8.31 4.42
CA THR A 162 -1.91 8.90 5.75
C THR A 162 -2.49 10.32 5.79
N ALA A 163 -2.03 11.20 4.90
CA ALA A 163 -2.46 12.61 4.88
C ALA A 163 -3.99 12.75 4.75
N LEU A 164 -4.61 11.91 3.90
CA LEU A 164 -6.06 11.91 3.73
C LEU A 164 -6.80 11.35 4.95
N GLY A 165 -6.25 10.32 5.61
CA GLY A 165 -6.78 9.76 6.85
C GLY A 165 -6.80 10.80 7.96
N ASP A 166 -5.65 11.40 8.24
CA ASP A 166 -5.47 12.46 9.24
C ASP A 166 -6.32 13.68 8.92
N TRP A 167 -6.37 14.11 7.66
CA TRP A 167 -7.25 15.20 7.25
C TRP A 167 -8.72 14.90 7.59
N THR A 168 -9.17 13.67 7.32
CA THR A 168 -10.56 13.25 7.54
C THR A 168 -10.87 13.16 9.04
N ALA A 169 -9.96 12.61 9.84
CA ALA A 169 -10.14 12.48 11.29
C ALA A 169 -10.03 13.83 12.01
N ASP A 170 -8.97 14.59 11.74
CA ASP A 170 -8.62 15.79 12.49
C ASP A 170 -9.24 17.06 11.87
N SER A 171 -8.84 17.41 10.64
CA SER A 171 -9.18 18.70 10.03
C SER A 171 -10.64 18.79 9.59
N ALA A 172 -11.20 17.70 9.08
CA ALA A 172 -12.63 17.60 8.76
C ALA A 172 -13.49 17.31 10.01
N GLY A 173 -12.87 17.03 11.16
CA GLY A 173 -13.53 16.90 12.45
C GLY A 173 -14.40 15.65 12.62
N LEU A 174 -14.16 14.58 11.84
CA LEU A 174 -14.96 13.35 11.92
C LEU A 174 -14.46 12.38 13.00
N GLY A 175 -13.25 12.60 13.51
CA GLY A 175 -12.55 11.69 14.43
C GLY A 175 -12.20 10.34 13.79
N TYR A 176 -11.43 9.52 14.50
CA TYR A 176 -10.94 8.25 13.96
C TYR A 176 -12.04 7.25 13.64
N ILE A 177 -13.10 7.18 14.46
CA ILE A 177 -14.25 6.28 14.24
C ILE A 177 -15.05 6.73 13.01
N GLY A 178 -15.37 8.03 12.90
CA GLY A 178 -16.11 8.57 11.77
C GLY A 178 -15.35 8.39 10.45
N ALA A 179 -14.05 8.69 10.46
CA ALA A 179 -13.18 8.45 9.31
C ALA A 179 -13.11 6.96 8.93
N SER A 180 -12.99 6.06 9.92
CA SER A 180 -13.00 4.61 9.71
C SER A 180 -14.26 4.13 9.01
N TYR A 181 -15.44 4.66 9.37
CA TYR A 181 -16.70 4.34 8.69
C TYR A 181 -16.69 4.81 7.23
N ILE A 182 -16.24 6.03 6.95
CA ILE A 182 -16.20 6.56 5.57
C ILE A 182 -15.32 5.68 4.67
N PHE A 183 -14.11 5.36 5.10
CA PHE A 183 -13.21 4.55 4.27
C PHE A 183 -13.69 3.09 4.15
N SER A 184 -14.28 2.53 5.20
CA SER A 184 -14.89 1.20 5.16
C SER A 184 -16.09 1.14 4.21
N LEU A 185 -16.97 2.14 4.23
CA LEU A 185 -18.09 2.27 3.31
C LEU A 185 -17.61 2.47 1.87
N GLY A 186 -16.55 3.26 1.65
CA GLY A 186 -15.88 3.39 0.37
C GLY A 186 -15.38 2.06 -0.18
N LEU A 187 -14.73 1.24 0.65
CA LEU A 187 -14.29 -0.10 0.26
C LEU A 187 -15.47 -1.04 -0.02
N CYS A 188 -16.56 -0.96 0.76
CA CYS A 188 -17.78 -1.72 0.49
C CYS A 188 -18.41 -1.30 -0.84
N ALA A 189 -18.40 -0.02 -1.18
CA ALA A 189 -18.86 0.48 -2.47
C ALA A 189 -17.99 -0.04 -3.61
N VAL A 190 -16.66 -0.06 -3.46
CA VAL A 190 -15.75 -0.66 -4.45
C VAL A 190 -16.02 -2.15 -4.62
N LEU A 191 -16.27 -2.87 -3.52
CA LEU A 191 -16.65 -4.29 -3.58
C LEU A 191 -18.00 -4.48 -4.30
N ALA A 192 -19.00 -3.64 -4.02
CA ALA A 192 -20.27 -3.69 -4.73
C ALA A 192 -20.09 -3.43 -6.24
N LEU A 193 -19.29 -2.42 -6.61
CA LEU A 193 -18.95 -2.17 -8.00
C LEU A 193 -18.19 -3.35 -8.64
N TYR A 194 -17.32 -4.02 -7.89
CA TYR A 194 -16.63 -5.22 -8.37
C TYR A 194 -17.61 -6.36 -8.66
N LEU A 195 -18.61 -6.57 -7.80
CA LEU A 195 -19.57 -7.67 -7.93
C LEU A 195 -20.68 -7.40 -8.95
N PHE A 196 -21.16 -6.15 -9.04
CA PHE A 196 -22.39 -5.80 -9.75
C PHE A 196 -22.19 -4.92 -10.99
N SER A 197 -20.96 -4.47 -11.27
CA SER A 197 -20.67 -3.62 -12.45
C SER A 197 -19.60 -4.22 -13.38
N GLN A 198 -19.55 -3.68 -14.59
CA GLN A 198 -18.54 -3.98 -15.62
C GLN A 198 -17.35 -3.00 -15.61
N ILE A 199 -17.20 -2.20 -14.53
CA ILE A 199 -16.05 -1.30 -14.39
C ILE A 199 -14.74 -2.11 -14.40
N SER A 200 -13.71 -1.54 -15.02
CA SER A 200 -12.38 -2.13 -15.13
C SER A 200 -11.88 -2.63 -13.77
N ARG A 201 -11.51 -3.92 -13.71
CA ARG A 201 -10.96 -4.56 -12.50
C ARG A 201 -9.67 -3.91 -12.04
N THR A 202 -8.89 -3.41 -12.99
CA THR A 202 -7.64 -2.68 -12.75
C THR A 202 -7.90 -1.35 -12.06
N LEU A 203 -8.91 -0.61 -12.51
CA LEU A 203 -9.31 0.65 -11.86
C LEU A 203 -9.82 0.40 -10.43
N LEU A 204 -10.73 -0.57 -10.27
CA LEU A 204 -11.26 -0.93 -8.95
C LEU A 204 -10.16 -1.41 -8.00
N PHE A 205 -9.16 -2.14 -8.50
CA PHE A 205 -7.98 -2.50 -7.72
C PHE A 205 -7.25 -1.26 -7.20
N TRP A 206 -6.92 -0.30 -8.06
CA TRP A 206 -6.19 0.89 -7.63
C TRP A 206 -7.00 1.76 -6.67
N VAL A 207 -8.30 1.90 -6.89
CA VAL A 207 -9.19 2.63 -5.97
C VAL A 207 -9.24 1.94 -4.61
N ALA A 208 -9.48 0.63 -4.55
CA ALA A 208 -9.42 -0.12 -3.30
C ALA A 208 -8.03 -0.02 -2.66
N PHE A 209 -6.97 -0.10 -3.46
CA PHE A 209 -5.61 -0.02 -2.98
C PHE A 209 -5.35 1.33 -2.30
N VAL A 210 -5.76 2.43 -2.92
CA VAL A 210 -5.64 3.77 -2.34
C VAL A 210 -6.49 3.91 -1.08
N LEU A 211 -7.75 3.43 -1.08
CA LEU A 211 -8.67 3.57 0.06
C LEU A 211 -8.32 2.73 1.29
N THR A 212 -7.68 1.58 1.12
CA THR A 212 -7.22 0.78 2.28
C THR A 212 -6.13 1.45 3.10
N ARG A 213 -5.38 2.41 2.53
CA ARG A 213 -4.35 3.13 3.28
C ARG A 213 -4.92 4.11 4.31
N PRO A 214 -5.78 5.08 3.94
CA PRO A 214 -6.36 5.98 4.93
C PRO A 214 -7.17 5.21 5.97
N LEU A 215 -7.87 4.13 5.61
CA LEU A 215 -8.48 3.24 6.60
C LEU A 215 -7.45 2.71 7.60
N GLY A 216 -6.31 2.21 7.11
CA GLY A 216 -5.25 1.70 7.97
C GLY A 216 -4.66 2.78 8.89
N ALA A 217 -4.45 3.99 8.38
CA ALA A 217 -3.95 5.13 9.15
C ALA A 217 -4.91 5.50 10.28
N VAL A 218 -6.19 5.76 9.97
CA VAL A 218 -7.17 6.16 11.00
C VAL A 218 -7.43 5.07 12.03
N VAL A 219 -7.36 3.79 11.63
CA VAL A 219 -7.45 2.67 12.58
C VAL A 219 -6.17 2.59 13.43
N GLY A 220 -4.99 2.85 12.86
CA GLY A 220 -3.73 2.87 13.59
C GLY A 220 -3.71 3.98 14.65
N ASP A 221 -4.09 5.19 14.25
CA ASP A 221 -4.24 6.32 15.17
C ASP A 221 -5.30 6.04 16.24
N PHE A 222 -6.43 5.44 15.87
CA PHE A 222 -7.44 5.04 16.84
C PHE A 222 -6.85 4.12 17.92
N LEU A 223 -5.95 3.21 17.57
CA LEU A 223 -5.33 2.32 18.54
C LEU A 223 -4.39 3.08 19.49
N ASP A 224 -3.60 4.03 19.00
CA ASP A 224 -2.43 4.52 19.72
C ASP A 224 -2.51 5.96 20.26
N LYS A 225 -3.41 6.79 19.73
CA LYS A 225 -3.55 8.19 20.15
C LYS A 225 -4.23 8.28 21.52
N PRO A 226 -3.99 9.35 22.29
CA PRO A 226 -4.59 9.53 23.61
C PRO A 226 -6.12 9.48 23.59
N VAL A 227 -6.72 9.02 24.68
CA VAL A 227 -8.20 8.99 24.82
C VAL A 227 -8.81 10.39 24.66
N ALA A 228 -8.11 11.43 25.14
CA ALA A 228 -8.52 12.82 24.98
C ALA A 228 -8.61 13.30 23.52
N GLN A 229 -7.96 12.59 22.58
CA GLN A 229 -8.00 12.85 21.13
C GLN A 229 -8.91 11.86 20.39
N GLY A 230 -9.62 10.99 21.12
CA GLY A 230 -10.53 9.99 20.54
C GLY A 230 -9.89 8.64 20.19
N GLY A 231 -8.64 8.40 20.61
CA GLY A 231 -7.97 7.09 20.48
C GLY A 231 -8.15 6.19 21.71
N LEU A 232 -7.50 5.03 21.69
CA LEU A 232 -7.51 4.03 22.76
C LEU A 232 -6.28 4.07 23.67
N GLU A 233 -5.29 4.89 23.33
CA GLU A 233 -4.06 5.08 24.11
C GLU A 233 -3.28 3.77 24.35
N LEU A 234 -3.35 2.83 23.39
CA LEU A 234 -2.54 1.62 23.45
C LEU A 234 -1.08 1.94 23.19
N SER A 235 -0.18 1.16 23.79
CA SER A 235 1.25 1.31 23.53
C SER A 235 1.56 1.02 22.07
N ARG A 236 2.16 2.01 21.37
CA ARG A 236 2.61 1.90 19.97
C ARG A 236 3.43 0.65 19.73
N TYR A 237 4.40 0.37 20.61
CA TYR A 237 5.23 -0.84 20.52
C TYR A 237 4.42 -2.13 20.55
N SER A 238 3.44 -2.22 21.46
CA SER A 238 2.59 -3.40 21.58
C SER A 238 1.65 -3.57 20.39
N ALA A 239 1.02 -2.48 19.92
CA ALA A 239 0.14 -2.49 18.77
C ALA A 239 0.89 -2.92 17.51
N THR A 240 2.06 -2.31 17.25
CA THR A 240 2.95 -2.68 16.14
C THR A 240 3.40 -4.14 16.22
N ALA A 241 3.82 -4.61 17.40
CA ALA A 241 4.29 -5.98 17.58
C ALA A 241 3.19 -7.02 17.32
N VAL A 242 1.98 -6.79 17.83
CA VAL A 242 0.83 -7.69 17.61
C VAL A 242 0.44 -7.72 16.13
N LEU A 243 0.32 -6.55 15.48
CA LEU A 243 -0.03 -6.49 14.07
C LEU A 243 1.04 -7.17 13.20
N LEU A 244 2.33 -6.92 13.47
CA LEU A 244 3.43 -7.59 12.77
C LEU A 244 3.41 -9.10 12.96
N PHE A 245 3.17 -9.58 14.19
CA PHE A 245 3.06 -11.00 14.49
C PHE A 245 1.94 -11.66 13.69
N VAL A 246 0.75 -11.06 13.65
CA VAL A 246 -0.39 -11.56 12.86
C VAL A 246 -0.06 -11.55 11.37
N ILE A 247 0.56 -10.48 10.85
CA ILE A 247 1.01 -10.42 9.45
C ILE A 247 1.96 -11.56 9.13
N VAL A 248 2.97 -11.81 9.98
CA VAL A 248 3.95 -12.89 9.77
C VAL A 248 3.26 -14.26 9.74
N ILE A 249 2.33 -14.53 10.66
CA ILE A 249 1.53 -15.77 10.65
C ILE A 249 0.77 -15.89 9.33
N LEU A 250 0.04 -14.85 8.93
CA LEU A 250 -0.76 -14.91 7.70
C LEU A 250 0.12 -15.09 6.46
N VAL A 251 1.28 -14.44 6.39
CA VAL A 251 2.23 -14.61 5.27
C VAL A 251 2.80 -16.03 5.23
N MET A 252 3.04 -16.65 6.39
CA MET A 252 3.60 -18.00 6.51
C MET A 252 2.58 -19.09 6.14
N PHE A 253 1.32 -18.93 6.55
CA PHE A 253 0.31 -19.98 6.45
C PHE A 253 -0.69 -19.79 5.31
N LEU A 254 -0.92 -18.57 4.82
CA LEU A 254 -1.79 -18.37 3.66
C LEU A 254 -1.01 -18.62 2.36
N PRO A 255 -1.45 -19.58 1.51
CA PRO A 255 -0.80 -19.81 0.23
C PRO A 255 -0.90 -18.58 -0.67
N GLN A 256 0.25 -18.09 -1.14
CA GLN A 256 0.33 -16.95 -2.05
C GLN A 256 0.99 -17.35 -3.35
N ARG A 257 0.41 -16.92 -4.46
CA ARG A 257 0.89 -17.21 -5.81
C ARG A 257 1.14 -15.89 -6.55
N PRO A 258 2.04 -15.88 -7.56
CA PRO A 258 2.19 -14.72 -8.44
C PRO A 258 0.86 -14.34 -9.10
N ALA A 259 0.65 -13.04 -9.31
CA ALA A 259 -0.50 -12.56 -10.07
C ALA A 259 -0.47 -13.13 -11.50
N LYS A 260 -1.65 -13.53 -11.99
CA LYS A 260 -1.83 -14.01 -13.35
C LYS A 260 -2.50 -12.91 -14.17
N LYS A 261 -2.04 -12.69 -15.40
CA LYS A 261 -2.74 -11.82 -16.34
C LYS A 261 -4.16 -12.39 -16.52
N LEU A 262 -5.17 -11.59 -16.17
CA LEU A 262 -6.55 -11.92 -16.48
C LEU A 262 -6.67 -11.82 -18.01
N HIS A 263 -7.04 -12.93 -18.65
CA HIS A 263 -7.37 -12.94 -20.07
C HIS A 263 -8.79 -12.42 -20.27
#